data_AF-A0A2M6UF18-F1
#
_entry.id   AF-A0A2M6UF18-F1
#
_cell.length_a   1.000
_cell.length_b   1.000
_cell.length_c   1.000
_cell.angle_alpha   90.00
_cell.angle_beta   90.00
_cell.angle_gamma   90.00
#
_symmetry.space_group_name_H-M   'P 1'
#
loop_
_entity.id
_entity.type
_entity.pdbx_description
1 polymer ?
#
loop_
_entity_poly.entity_id
_entity_poly.type
_entity_poly.pdbx_seq_one_letter_code
_entity_poly.pdbx_strand_id
1 'polypeptide(L)'
;MKLALVLPLALAAFVGVAHAEDSDKVRETTNAEADAFNARLYGATPGDKAYACFVRRYDAEHLARHPKQKVASMKLLISAEADKEDKRLHNSFRLGFRYRHRSGDFDSSGSCGSHAVLLSQGDEVRMGCGVDCEGGGIEVALSKDNKSAIVRLEQVRVWQNNKPDDEAEQSLVAGADDKIFRLDRTDTSECAGLVTDRKELAALRHK
;
A
#
# COMPACT_ATOMS: atom_id res chain seq x y z
N MET A 1 -52.08 54.16 -23.54
CA MET A 1 -52.65 53.26 -22.53
C MET A 1 -51.97 51.90 -22.64
N LYS A 2 -51.65 51.31 -21.50
CA LYS A 2 -50.63 50.29 -21.25
C LYS A 2 -50.94 48.94 -21.94
N LEU A 3 -50.04 48.45 -22.80
CA LEU A 3 -49.96 47.02 -23.16
C LEU A 3 -48.97 46.35 -22.20
N ALA A 4 -49.47 45.44 -21.38
CA ALA A 4 -48.66 44.53 -20.58
C ALA A 4 -48.11 43.42 -21.49
N LEU A 5 -46.79 43.41 -21.71
CA LEU A 5 -46.07 42.25 -22.24
C LEU A 5 -45.65 41.38 -21.06
N VAL A 6 -46.24 40.19 -20.94
CA VAL A 6 -45.77 39.14 -20.03
C VAL A 6 -44.69 38.34 -20.77
N LEU A 7 -43.43 38.48 -20.35
CA LEU A 7 -42.33 37.62 -20.81
C LEU A 7 -42.45 36.23 -20.16
N PRO A 8 -42.31 35.13 -20.91
CA PRO A 8 -42.07 33.82 -20.30
C PRO A 8 -40.60 33.70 -19.87
N LEU A 9 -40.40 33.42 -18.58
CA LEU A 9 -39.11 33.05 -17.99
C LEU A 9 -38.69 31.70 -18.58
N ALA A 10 -37.74 31.69 -19.51
CA ALA A 10 -37.09 30.46 -19.96
C ALA A 10 -36.15 29.98 -18.84
N LEU A 11 -36.56 28.93 -18.11
CA LEU A 11 -35.66 28.18 -17.23
C LEU A 11 -34.61 27.49 -18.11
N ALA A 12 -33.42 28.06 -18.18
CA ALA A 12 -32.25 27.36 -18.69
C ALA A 12 -31.90 26.24 -17.69
N ALA A 13 -32.28 25.01 -18.04
CA ALA A 13 -31.80 23.82 -17.35
C ALA A 13 -30.28 23.73 -17.58
N PHE A 14 -29.49 24.11 -16.57
CA PHE A 14 -28.08 23.78 -16.53
C PHE A 14 -27.97 22.25 -16.52
N VAL A 15 -27.56 21.70 -17.64
CA VAL A 15 -27.05 20.32 -17.73
C VAL A 15 -25.75 20.31 -16.95
N GLY A 16 -25.85 20.09 -15.64
CA GLY A 16 -24.71 19.76 -14.82
C GLY A 16 -24.20 18.40 -15.27
N VAL A 17 -23.13 18.40 -16.07
CA VAL A 17 -22.30 17.21 -16.24
C VAL A 17 -21.63 16.99 -14.89
N ALA A 18 -22.30 16.22 -14.03
CA ALA A 18 -21.64 15.58 -12.91
C ALA A 18 -20.60 14.64 -13.52
N HIS A 19 -19.34 15.07 -13.56
CA HIS A 19 -18.21 14.17 -13.63
C HIS A 19 -18.24 13.37 -12.33
N ALA A 20 -19.02 12.28 -12.33
CA ALA A 20 -18.89 11.24 -11.32
C ALA A 20 -17.46 10.74 -11.44
N GLU A 21 -16.67 11.06 -10.41
CA GLU A 21 -15.37 10.48 -10.15
C GLU A 21 -15.50 8.97 -10.33
N ASP A 22 -14.58 8.38 -11.09
CA ASP A 22 -14.49 6.95 -11.36
C ASP A 22 -14.15 6.25 -10.04
N SER A 23 -15.15 6.10 -9.17
CA SER A 23 -15.05 5.31 -7.95
C SER A 23 -14.94 3.87 -8.42
N ASP A 24 -13.72 3.37 -8.47
CA ASP A 24 -13.42 1.96 -8.71
C ASP A 24 -14.44 1.09 -7.96
N LYS A 25 -15.21 0.28 -8.69
CA LYS A 25 -16.23 -0.60 -8.08
C LYS A 25 -15.55 -1.71 -7.31
N VAL A 26 -15.28 -1.47 -6.03
CA VAL A 26 -14.70 -2.44 -5.12
C VAL A 26 -15.71 -3.55 -4.79
N ARG A 27 -15.29 -4.81 -4.95
CA ARG A 27 -16.03 -6.01 -4.52
C ARG A 27 -15.17 -6.81 -3.55
N GLU A 28 -15.76 -7.28 -2.46
CA GLU A 28 -15.13 -8.29 -1.59
C GLU A 28 -14.82 -9.58 -2.33
N THR A 29 -13.69 -10.21 -2.02
CA THR A 29 -13.31 -11.47 -2.65
C THR A 29 -13.64 -12.72 -1.88
N THR A 30 -13.74 -13.78 -2.67
CA THR A 30 -13.89 -15.14 -2.19
C THR A 30 -12.62 -15.59 -1.48
N ASN A 31 -12.76 -16.54 -0.56
CA ASN A 31 -11.61 -17.16 0.11
C ASN A 31 -10.62 -17.76 -0.90
N ALA A 32 -11.10 -18.34 -2.01
CA ALA A 32 -10.25 -18.91 -3.04
C ALA A 32 -9.38 -17.85 -3.76
N GLU A 33 -9.93 -16.67 -4.02
CA GLU A 33 -9.19 -15.54 -4.61
C GLU A 33 -8.12 -15.03 -3.63
N ALA A 34 -8.46 -14.92 -2.33
CA ALA A 34 -7.53 -14.53 -1.28
C ALA A 34 -6.40 -15.57 -1.10
N ASP A 35 -6.73 -16.86 -1.10
CA ASP A 35 -5.75 -17.96 -0.99
C ASP A 35 -4.82 -18.00 -2.20
N ALA A 36 -5.35 -17.82 -3.41
CA ALA A 36 -4.55 -17.73 -4.63
C ALA A 36 -3.61 -16.53 -4.62
N PHE A 37 -4.08 -15.38 -4.11
CA PHE A 37 -3.24 -14.20 -3.93
C PHE A 37 -2.13 -14.47 -2.91
N ASN A 38 -2.44 -15.05 -1.75
CA ASN A 38 -1.46 -15.41 -0.73
C ASN A 38 -0.41 -16.38 -1.27
N ALA A 39 -0.83 -17.40 -2.03
CA ALA A 39 0.11 -18.34 -2.66
C ALA A 39 1.08 -17.64 -3.61
N ARG A 40 0.60 -16.67 -4.40
CA ARG A 40 1.46 -15.83 -5.27
C ARG A 40 2.36 -14.89 -4.47
N LEU A 41 1.83 -14.32 -3.38
CA LEU A 41 2.54 -13.38 -2.52
C LEU A 41 3.72 -14.05 -1.83
N TYR A 42 3.53 -15.26 -1.30
CA TYR A 42 4.57 -16.01 -0.58
C TYR A 42 5.38 -16.96 -1.46
N GLY A 43 4.99 -17.12 -2.74
CA GLY A 43 5.61 -18.05 -3.68
C GLY A 43 5.19 -19.51 -3.50
N ALA A 44 4.43 -19.81 -2.46
CA ALA A 44 3.79 -21.09 -2.16
C ALA A 44 2.61 -20.85 -1.22
N THR A 45 1.74 -21.85 -1.05
CA THR A 45 0.69 -21.82 -0.02
C THR A 45 1.34 -21.63 1.36
N PRO A 46 0.98 -20.57 2.10
CA PRO A 46 1.56 -20.32 3.42
C PRO A 46 1.11 -21.40 4.42
N GLY A 47 2.05 -21.86 5.25
CA GLY A 47 1.74 -22.62 6.46
C GLY A 47 1.44 -21.70 7.64
N ASP A 48 1.83 -22.08 8.86
CA ASP A 48 1.60 -21.27 10.07
C ASP A 48 2.28 -19.89 10.02
N LYS A 49 3.40 -19.77 9.29
CA LYS A 49 4.13 -18.52 9.13
C LYS A 49 4.78 -18.39 7.75
N ALA A 50 4.58 -17.25 7.09
CA ALA A 50 5.21 -16.94 5.81
C ALA A 50 5.67 -15.48 5.73
N TYR A 51 6.63 -15.22 4.85
CA TYR A 51 7.21 -13.89 4.64
C TYR A 51 7.45 -13.64 3.16
N ALA A 52 7.23 -12.41 2.72
CA ALA A 52 7.58 -11.93 1.41
C ALA A 52 8.28 -10.57 1.55
N CYS A 53 9.50 -10.45 1.00
CA CYS A 53 10.26 -9.21 1.01
C CYS A 53 10.35 -8.63 -0.40
N PHE A 54 10.11 -7.32 -0.51
CA PHE A 54 10.23 -6.56 -1.74
C PHE A 54 11.01 -5.28 -1.48
N VAL A 55 11.91 -4.92 -2.40
CA VAL A 55 12.78 -3.76 -2.23
C VAL A 55 12.89 -2.97 -3.53
N ARG A 56 12.98 -1.65 -3.39
CA ARG A 56 13.38 -0.73 -4.46
C ARG A 56 14.40 0.26 -3.93
N ARG A 57 15.45 0.48 -4.72
CA ARG A 57 16.45 1.52 -4.51
C ARG A 57 16.55 2.31 -5.80
N TYR A 58 16.51 3.63 -5.70
CA TYR A 58 16.63 4.52 -6.85
C TYR A 58 18.02 5.14 -6.87
N ASP A 59 18.67 5.07 -8.03
CA ASP A 59 19.96 5.73 -8.24
C ASP A 59 19.79 7.24 -8.45
N ALA A 60 20.92 7.94 -8.48
CA ALA A 60 20.95 9.38 -8.68
C ALA A 60 20.37 9.80 -10.04
N GLU A 61 20.53 8.98 -11.08
CA GLU A 61 20.05 9.27 -12.44
C GLU A 61 18.52 9.23 -12.51
N HIS A 62 17.91 8.22 -11.87
CA HIS A 62 16.47 8.13 -11.71
C HIS A 62 15.93 9.31 -10.91
N LEU A 63 16.51 9.60 -9.74
CA LEU A 63 16.03 10.70 -8.89
C LEU A 63 16.23 12.08 -9.56
N ALA A 64 17.20 12.24 -10.46
CA ALA A 64 17.34 13.46 -11.25
C ALA A 64 16.21 13.62 -12.28
N ARG A 65 15.70 12.51 -12.85
CA ARG A 65 14.55 12.51 -13.78
C ARG A 65 13.19 12.63 -13.08
N HIS A 66 13.12 12.31 -11.79
CA HIS A 66 11.90 12.37 -10.98
C HIS A 66 12.07 13.39 -9.85
N PRO A 67 12.13 14.71 -10.16
CA PRO A 67 12.49 15.73 -9.20
C PRO A 67 11.48 15.90 -8.06
N LYS A 68 10.24 15.41 -8.21
CA LYS A 68 9.21 15.49 -7.17
C LYS A 68 9.17 14.25 -6.29
N GLN A 69 9.98 13.23 -6.58
CA GLN A 69 10.07 12.01 -5.79
C GLN A 69 10.77 12.30 -4.47
N LYS A 70 10.14 11.95 -3.36
CA LYS A 70 10.67 12.11 -2.01
C LYS A 70 11.38 10.85 -1.55
N VAL A 71 10.89 9.67 -1.92
CA VAL A 71 11.42 8.38 -1.46
C VAL A 71 12.63 7.95 -2.32
N ALA A 72 13.78 7.75 -1.69
CA ALA A 72 15.00 7.27 -2.35
C ALA A 72 15.12 5.73 -2.35
N SER A 73 14.55 5.07 -1.34
CA SER A 73 14.48 3.62 -1.27
C SER A 73 13.29 3.19 -0.42
N MET A 74 12.73 2.04 -0.74
CA MET A 74 11.60 1.45 -0.03
C MET A 74 11.80 -0.07 0.11
N LYS A 75 11.41 -0.60 1.26
CA LYS A 75 11.36 -2.02 1.60
C LYS A 75 9.96 -2.32 2.10
N LEU A 76 9.40 -3.42 1.65
CA LEU A 76 8.12 -3.94 2.10
C LEU A 76 8.33 -5.38 2.55
N LEU A 77 8.09 -5.64 3.82
CA LEU A 77 7.92 -6.97 4.36
C LEU A 77 6.43 -7.20 4.56
N ILE A 78 5.90 -8.25 3.94
CA ILE A 78 4.59 -8.77 4.30
C ILE A 78 4.81 -10.10 5.01
N SER A 79 4.14 -10.27 6.14
CA SER A 79 4.14 -11.52 6.88
C SER A 79 2.73 -12.06 7.05
N ALA A 80 2.63 -13.38 7.09
CA ALA A 80 1.41 -14.10 7.40
C ALA A 80 1.65 -14.93 8.65
N GLU A 81 0.66 -14.93 9.55
CA GLU A 81 0.61 -15.80 10.71
C GLU A 81 -0.79 -16.43 10.81
N ALA A 82 -0.84 -17.75 11.00
CA ALA A 82 -2.09 -18.45 11.25
C ALA A 82 -2.52 -18.22 12.70
N ASP A 83 -3.71 -17.65 12.89
CA ASP A 83 -4.29 -17.53 14.22
C ASP A 83 -4.88 -18.87 14.66
N LYS A 84 -4.61 -19.25 15.91
CA LYS A 84 -4.98 -20.57 16.44
C LYS A 84 -6.45 -20.66 16.83
N GLU A 85 -7.11 -19.53 17.06
CA GLU A 85 -8.49 -19.46 17.52
C GLU A 85 -9.45 -19.45 16.32
N ASP A 86 -9.22 -18.57 15.34
CA ASP A 86 -10.08 -18.44 14.16
C ASP A 86 -9.62 -19.30 12.96
N LYS A 87 -8.42 -19.88 13.03
CA LYS A 87 -7.80 -20.70 11.98
C LYS A 87 -7.66 -19.96 10.64
N ARG A 88 -7.59 -18.63 10.67
CA ARG A 88 -7.39 -17.78 9.50
C ARG A 88 -5.97 -17.28 9.46
N LEU A 89 -5.52 -16.97 8.24
CA LEU A 89 -4.24 -16.34 8.01
C LEU A 89 -4.39 -14.83 8.15
N HIS A 90 -3.67 -14.25 9.11
CA HIS A 90 -3.61 -12.81 9.30
C HIS A 90 -2.36 -12.27 8.65
N ASN A 91 -2.54 -11.34 7.72
CA ASN A 91 -1.44 -10.67 7.06
C ASN A 91 -1.10 -9.38 7.81
N SER A 92 0.18 -9.08 7.94
CA SER A 92 0.67 -7.79 8.45
C SER A 92 1.77 -7.27 7.54
N PHE A 93 1.98 -5.97 7.55
CA PHE A 93 3.04 -5.34 6.77
C PHE A 93 3.98 -4.53 7.65
N ARG A 94 5.23 -4.45 7.20
CA ARG A 94 6.21 -3.47 7.64
C ARG A 94 6.79 -2.81 6.40
N LEU A 95 6.63 -1.50 6.32
CA LEU A 95 7.14 -0.65 5.26
C LEU A 95 8.30 0.15 5.84
N GLY A 96 9.50 0.03 5.27
CA GLY A 96 10.62 0.88 5.61
C GLY A 96 11.10 1.67 4.41
N PHE A 97 11.48 2.92 4.60
CA PHE A 97 11.94 3.77 3.50
C PHE A 97 12.90 4.85 3.97
N ARG A 98 13.55 5.48 2.99
CA ARG A 98 14.47 6.61 3.21
C ARG A 98 14.07 7.76 2.31
N TYR A 99 14.05 8.97 2.85
CA TYR A 99 13.88 10.17 2.04
C TYR A 99 15.17 10.52 1.30
N ARG A 100 15.05 11.13 0.12
CA ARG A 100 16.21 11.66 -0.62
C ARG A 100 16.80 12.93 0.01
N HIS A 101 15.97 13.74 0.70
CA HIS A 101 16.35 15.04 1.24
C HIS A 101 16.47 15.07 2.76
N ARG A 102 16.21 13.94 3.43
CA ARG A 102 16.18 13.85 4.88
C ARG A 102 16.86 12.56 5.32
N SER A 103 17.83 12.67 6.22
CA SER A 103 18.50 11.53 6.82
C SER A 103 17.60 10.82 7.83
N GLY A 104 17.65 9.50 7.83
CA GLY A 104 16.91 8.65 8.76
C GLY A 104 16.40 7.40 8.06
N ASP A 105 16.17 6.36 8.84
CA ASP A 105 15.40 5.20 8.43
C ASP A 105 14.00 5.34 9.02
N PHE A 106 13.02 5.40 8.14
CA PHE A 106 11.63 5.63 8.47
C PHE A 106 10.83 4.38 8.22
N ASP A 107 9.83 4.14 9.05
CA ASP A 107 9.02 2.96 8.94
C ASP A 107 7.55 3.20 9.27
N SER A 108 6.73 2.26 8.82
CA SER A 108 5.31 2.16 9.12
C SER A 108 4.94 0.70 9.16
N SER A 109 4.00 0.34 10.02
CA SER A 109 3.53 -1.04 10.12
C SER A 109 2.07 -1.08 10.52
N GLY A 110 1.45 -2.22 10.24
CA GLY A 110 0.04 -2.44 10.54
C GLY A 110 -0.46 -3.78 10.01
N SER A 111 -1.78 -3.92 9.99
CA SER A 111 -2.45 -5.14 9.53
C SER A 111 -2.88 -5.02 8.08
N CYS A 112 -2.91 -6.14 7.38
CA CYS A 112 -3.52 -6.25 6.06
C CYS A 112 -4.83 -7.00 6.21
N GLY A 113 -5.90 -6.45 5.63
CA GLY A 113 -7.22 -7.04 5.73
C GLY A 113 -7.21 -8.50 5.25
N SER A 114 -7.92 -9.37 5.96
CA SER A 114 -8.08 -10.79 5.63
C SER A 114 -8.79 -11.05 4.29
N HIS A 115 -9.30 -9.99 3.65
CA HIS A 115 -10.03 -10.00 2.39
C HIS A 115 -9.30 -9.10 1.39
N ALA A 116 -8.08 -9.51 1.05
CA ALA A 116 -7.39 -8.97 -0.12
C ALA A 116 -8.29 -9.22 -1.33
N VAL A 117 -8.80 -8.15 -1.93
CA VAL A 117 -8.88 -7.87 -3.39
C VAL A 117 -9.80 -6.65 -3.55
N LEU A 118 -9.23 -5.55 -4.01
CA LEU A 118 -9.98 -4.51 -4.72
C LEU A 118 -9.87 -4.85 -6.21
N LEU A 119 -10.96 -5.22 -6.89
CA LEU A 119 -11.00 -5.25 -8.34
C LEU A 119 -11.29 -3.82 -8.83
N SER A 120 -10.26 -3.02 -9.12
CA SER A 120 -10.46 -1.91 -10.06
C SER A 120 -10.68 -2.50 -11.46
N GLN A 121 -11.22 -1.73 -12.40
CA GLN A 121 -11.39 -2.24 -13.78
C GLN A 121 -10.11 -2.92 -14.30
N GLY A 122 -10.21 -4.19 -14.75
CA GLY A 122 -9.09 -4.92 -15.37
C GLY A 122 -8.49 -6.11 -14.59
N ASP A 123 -9.27 -6.80 -13.74
CA ASP A 123 -8.89 -8.07 -13.07
C ASP A 123 -7.66 -8.01 -12.14
N GLU A 124 -7.19 -6.81 -11.75
CA GLU A 124 -6.07 -6.66 -10.83
C GLU A 124 -6.53 -6.90 -9.39
N VAL A 125 -5.86 -7.82 -8.70
CA VAL A 125 -6.11 -8.11 -7.28
C VAL A 125 -5.20 -7.26 -6.38
N ARG A 126 -5.80 -6.55 -5.42
CA ARG A 126 -5.08 -5.72 -4.43
C ARG A 126 -5.41 -6.07 -2.98
N MET A 127 -4.40 -6.14 -2.13
CA MET A 127 -4.54 -6.25 -0.68
C MET A 127 -4.43 -4.89 -0.02
N GLY A 128 -5.46 -4.47 0.71
CA GLY A 128 -5.40 -3.26 1.54
C GLY A 128 -4.67 -3.55 2.86
N CYS A 129 -3.72 -2.68 3.20
CA CYS A 129 -2.97 -2.72 4.45
C CYS A 129 -3.07 -1.37 5.16
N GLY A 130 -3.57 -1.38 6.39
CA GLY A 130 -3.89 -0.18 7.16
C GLY A 130 -3.04 -0.05 8.42
N VAL A 131 -2.82 1.20 8.83
CA VAL A 131 -2.22 1.56 10.11
C VAL A 131 -3.33 1.96 11.07
N ASP A 132 -3.28 1.45 12.29
CA ASP A 132 -4.30 1.71 13.32
C ASP A 132 -4.44 3.21 13.65
N CYS A 133 -5.60 3.57 14.21
CA CYS A 133 -5.91 4.93 14.67
C CYS A 133 -5.78 6.00 13.56
N GLU A 134 -6.43 5.75 12.41
CA GLU A 134 -6.45 6.66 11.26
C GLU A 134 -5.04 6.96 10.73
N GLY A 135 -4.15 5.97 10.77
CA GLY A 135 -2.79 6.09 10.27
C GLY A 135 -2.67 6.00 8.75
N GLY A 136 -3.78 5.84 8.02
CA GLY A 136 -3.79 5.62 6.58
C GLY A 136 -3.37 4.19 6.22
N GLY A 137 -2.80 4.00 5.02
CA GLY A 137 -2.44 2.68 4.54
C GLY A 137 -1.85 2.64 3.14
N ILE A 138 -1.63 1.42 2.66
CA ILE A 138 -1.16 1.11 1.31
C ILE A 138 -2.05 0.02 0.70
N GLU A 139 -2.16 0.03 -0.62
CA GLU A 139 -2.66 -1.12 -1.37
C GLU A 139 -1.48 -1.85 -2.01
N VAL A 140 -1.48 -3.18 -1.92
CA VAL A 140 -0.44 -4.02 -2.50
C VAL A 140 -1.02 -4.93 -3.56
N ALA A 141 -0.56 -4.78 -4.79
CA ALA A 141 -0.80 -5.75 -5.87
C ALA A 141 0.48 -6.50 -6.22
N LEU A 142 0.36 -7.57 -7.02
CA LEU A 142 1.51 -8.28 -7.58
C LEU A 142 1.55 -8.11 -9.09
N SER A 143 2.77 -7.96 -9.63
CA SER A 143 3.00 -8.08 -11.07
C SER A 143 2.51 -9.43 -11.60
N LYS A 144 2.18 -9.49 -12.89
CA LYS A 144 1.67 -10.72 -13.53
C LYS A 144 2.64 -11.92 -13.39
N ASP A 145 3.94 -11.65 -13.33
CA ASP A 145 5.00 -12.65 -13.16
C ASP A 145 5.38 -12.91 -11.68
N ASN A 146 4.69 -12.27 -10.72
CA ASN A 146 4.91 -12.38 -9.27
C ASN A 146 6.30 -11.94 -8.79
N LYS A 147 7.09 -11.28 -9.64
CA LYS A 147 8.46 -10.82 -9.32
C LYS A 147 8.51 -9.44 -8.68
N SER A 148 7.41 -8.68 -8.70
CA SER A 148 7.35 -7.37 -8.07
C SER A 148 6.02 -7.16 -7.34
N ALA A 149 6.07 -6.42 -6.24
CA ALA A 149 4.91 -5.82 -5.61
C ALA A 149 4.67 -4.41 -6.16
N ILE A 150 3.41 -4.05 -6.37
CA ILE A 150 2.97 -2.70 -6.74
C ILE A 150 2.29 -2.10 -5.51
N VAL A 151 2.99 -1.19 -4.84
CA VAL A 151 2.50 -0.47 -3.68
C VAL A 151 1.85 0.82 -4.15
N ARG A 152 0.57 0.99 -3.87
CA ARG A 152 -0.15 2.25 -4.07
C ARG A 152 -0.29 2.92 -2.71
N LEU A 153 0.12 4.17 -2.64
CA LEU A 153 0.09 4.98 -1.45
C LEU A 153 -0.91 6.12 -1.67
N GLU A 154 -1.70 6.42 -0.65
CA GLU A 154 -2.39 7.69 -0.50
C GLU A 154 -1.75 8.49 0.64
N GLN A 155 -1.76 7.91 1.84
CA GLN A 155 -1.10 8.45 3.02
C GLN A 155 -0.81 7.30 3.97
N VAL A 156 0.35 7.34 4.64
CA VAL A 156 0.64 6.42 5.73
C VAL A 156 1.41 7.12 6.85
N ARG A 157 1.06 6.86 8.11
CA ARG A 157 1.75 7.39 9.30
C ARG A 157 3.14 6.77 9.40
N VAL A 158 4.11 7.57 9.86
CA VAL A 158 5.53 7.24 9.81
C VAL A 158 6.16 7.42 11.18
N TRP A 159 7.07 6.53 11.51
CA TRP A 159 7.95 6.63 12.66
C TRP A 159 9.41 6.61 12.20
N GLN A 160 10.30 7.10 13.04
CA GLN A 160 11.73 6.91 12.84
C GLN A 160 12.16 5.66 13.63
N ASN A 161 12.76 4.68 12.96
CA ASN A 161 12.98 3.33 13.50
C ASN A 161 13.76 3.31 14.84
N ASN A 162 14.63 4.31 15.07
CA ASN A 162 15.42 4.43 16.30
C ASN A 162 14.77 5.29 17.40
N LYS A 163 13.57 5.82 17.15
CA LYS A 163 12.83 6.70 18.07
C LYS A 163 11.31 6.45 17.99
N PRO A 164 10.86 5.25 18.37
CA PRO A 164 9.44 4.88 18.29
C PRO A 164 8.55 5.69 19.27
N ASP A 165 9.13 6.22 20.34
CA ASP A 165 8.43 7.00 21.38
C ASP A 165 8.36 8.51 21.07
N ASP A 166 9.09 8.99 20.06
CA ASP A 166 8.89 10.35 19.55
C ASP A 166 7.53 10.37 18.83
N GLU A 167 6.76 11.46 19.01
CA GLU A 167 5.48 11.62 18.30
C GLU A 167 5.67 11.29 16.82
N ALA A 168 4.76 10.47 16.27
CA ALA A 168 4.82 10.02 14.89
C ALA A 168 5.17 11.20 13.99
N GLU A 169 6.33 11.11 13.34
CA GLU A 169 6.71 12.13 12.41
C GLU A 169 5.72 12.12 11.24
N GLN A 170 5.47 13.29 10.67
CA GLN A 170 4.53 13.55 9.59
C GLN A 170 4.33 12.37 8.63
N SER A 171 3.09 12.13 8.21
CA SER A 171 2.76 11.04 7.28
C SER A 171 3.55 11.11 5.96
N LEU A 172 3.90 9.96 5.40
CA LEU A 172 4.29 9.85 4.00
C LEU A 172 3.01 9.96 3.16
N VAL A 173 2.81 11.12 2.54
CA VAL A 173 1.67 11.40 1.65
C VAL A 173 2.09 11.19 0.19
N ALA A 174 1.19 10.63 -0.60
CA ALA A 174 1.35 10.45 -2.04
C ALA A 174 1.63 11.79 -2.73
N GLY A 175 2.64 11.78 -3.59
CA GLY A 175 2.99 12.89 -4.47
C GLY A 175 2.89 12.48 -5.94
N ALA A 176 3.18 13.42 -6.84
CA ALA A 176 3.20 13.15 -8.28
C ALA A 176 4.13 11.96 -8.65
N ASP A 177 5.27 11.84 -7.97
CA ASP A 177 6.26 10.77 -8.18
C ASP A 177 6.30 9.74 -7.02
N ASP A 178 5.43 9.86 -6.01
CA ASP A 178 5.42 9.00 -4.81
C ASP A 178 4.03 8.35 -4.57
N LYS A 179 3.24 8.14 -5.63
CA LYS A 179 1.91 7.52 -5.53
C LYS A 179 1.95 6.00 -5.72
N ILE A 180 2.84 5.52 -6.59
CA ILE A 180 2.94 4.10 -6.95
C ILE A 180 4.40 3.68 -6.98
N PHE A 181 4.72 2.65 -6.21
CA PHE A 181 6.07 2.07 -6.15
C PHE A 181 6.03 0.65 -6.65
N ARG A 182 6.91 0.34 -7.62
CA ARG A 182 7.23 -1.04 -7.98
C ARG A 182 8.42 -1.49 -7.15
N LEU A 183 8.22 -2.50 -6.31
CA LEU A 183 9.24 -3.10 -5.47
C LEU A 183 9.57 -4.49 -6.00
N ASP A 184 10.85 -4.80 -6.18
CA ASP A 184 11.27 -6.09 -6.72
C ASP A 184 11.40 -7.11 -5.58
N ARG A 185 10.86 -8.31 -5.80
CA ARG A 185 10.94 -9.41 -4.84
C ARG A 185 12.40 -9.77 -4.60
N THR A 186 12.76 -9.96 -3.35
CA THR A 186 14.12 -10.31 -2.95
C THR A 186 14.09 -11.29 -1.77
N ASP A 187 15.28 -11.66 -1.31
CA ASP A 187 15.46 -12.52 -0.14
C ASP A 187 14.94 -11.85 1.14
N THR A 188 14.42 -12.64 2.08
CA THR A 188 13.84 -12.10 3.30
C THR A 188 14.83 -11.39 4.21
N SER A 189 16.12 -11.72 4.11
CA SER A 189 17.20 -11.04 4.83
C SER A 189 17.34 -9.56 4.48
N GLU A 190 16.97 -9.13 3.27
CA GLU A 190 16.98 -7.71 2.88
C GLU A 190 15.98 -6.87 3.70
N CYS A 191 14.91 -7.49 4.20
CA CYS A 191 13.90 -6.87 5.05
C CYS A 191 14.16 -7.05 6.55
N ALA A 192 15.21 -7.75 6.96
CA ALA A 192 15.49 -8.05 8.37
C ALA A 192 15.57 -6.80 9.26
N GLY A 193 16.05 -5.68 8.72
CA GLY A 193 16.12 -4.41 9.45
C GLY A 193 14.77 -3.75 9.79
N LEU A 194 13.66 -4.28 9.26
CA LEU A 194 12.30 -3.83 9.61
C LEU A 194 11.73 -4.57 10.82
N VAL A 195 12.36 -5.67 11.23
CA VAL A 195 11.86 -6.53 12.30
C VAL A 195 12.57 -6.22 13.60
N THR A 196 11.78 -5.81 14.59
CA THR A 196 12.24 -5.48 15.94
C THR A 196 12.17 -6.66 16.91
N ASP A 197 11.30 -7.65 16.66
CA ASP A 197 11.24 -8.86 17.47
C ASP A 197 12.41 -9.81 17.18
N ARG A 198 13.10 -10.26 18.23
CA ARG A 198 14.31 -11.07 18.09
C ARG A 198 14.06 -12.47 17.54
N LYS A 199 12.91 -13.08 17.85
CA LYS A 199 12.57 -14.43 17.36
C LYS A 199 12.19 -14.37 15.90
N GLU A 200 11.40 -13.37 15.52
CA GLU A 200 11.03 -13.08 14.14
C GLU A 200 12.27 -12.77 13.28
N LEU A 201 13.19 -11.96 13.80
CA LEU A 201 14.45 -11.64 13.13
C LEU A 201 15.33 -12.87 12.88
N ALA A 202 15.41 -13.79 13.85
CA ALA A 202 16.13 -15.04 13.66
C ALA A 202 15.50 -15.88 12.54
N ALA A 203 14.17 -15.99 12.52
CA ALA A 203 13.47 -16.74 11.47
C ALA A 203 13.72 -16.17 10.06
N LEU A 204 13.81 -14.85 9.91
CA LEU A 204 14.11 -14.20 8.62
C LEU A 204 15.55 -14.41 8.14
N ARG A 205 16.50 -14.64 9.05
CA ARG A 205 17.92 -14.84 8.69
C ARG A 205 18.26 -16.27 8.30
N HIS A 206 17.36 -17.22 8.60
CA HIS A 206 17.55 -18.64 8.35
C HIS A 206 16.72 -19.16 7.15
N LYS A 207 15.95 -18.29 6.49
CA LYS A 207 15.27 -18.57 5.22
C LYS A 207 16.07 -18.00 4.07
#